data_AF-A0A1Q5UKG6-F1
#
_entry.id   AF-A0A1Q5UKG6-F1
#
_cell.length_a   1.000
_cell.length_b   1.000
_cell.length_c   1.000
_cell.angle_alpha   90.00
_cell.angle_beta   90.00
_cell.angle_gamma   90.00
#
_symmetry.space_group_name_H-M   'P 1'
#
loop_
_entity.id
_entity.type
_entity.pdbx_description
1 polymer ?
#
loop_
_entity_poly.entity_id
_entity_poly.type
_entity_poly.pdbx_seq_one_letter_code
_entity_poly.pdbx_strand_id
1 'polypeptide(L)'
;MLDQIIKGCALALHGGALLAEDVTNLRMANEKMVKKRNRSTKRIPCAEGLTIEEAIQLAEQLNQPEEDDGVDSHAEVELPSQPTRPAARAPPRCSGCREIGHRIN
;
A
#
# COMPACT_ATOMS: atom_id res chain seq x y z
N MET A 1 -0.32 -1.16 56.56
CA MET A 1 -0.74 0.11 55.91
C MET A 1 0.31 0.60 54.91
N LEU A 2 1.58 0.73 55.31
CA LEU A 2 2.67 1.18 54.41
C LEU A 2 2.85 0.28 53.17
N ASP A 3 2.84 -1.04 53.33
CA ASP A 3 3.08 -1.98 52.22
C ASP A 3 2.02 -1.91 51.11
N GLN A 4 0.77 -1.67 51.47
CA GLN A 4 -0.30 -1.49 50.49
C GLN A 4 -0.12 -0.20 49.69
N ILE A 5 0.35 0.86 50.34
CA ILE A 5 0.66 2.14 49.67
C ILE A 5 1.83 1.94 48.71
N ILE A 6 2.91 1.30 49.14
CA ILE A 6 4.08 1.01 48.30
C ILE A 6 3.67 0.18 47.07
N LYS A 7 2.86 -0.87 47.29
CA LYS A 7 2.34 -1.71 46.20
C LYS A 7 1.47 -0.92 45.23
N GLY A 8 0.59 -0.05 45.73
CA GLY A 8 -0.24 0.84 44.92
C GLY A 8 0.61 1.79 44.05
N CYS A 9 1.62 2.42 44.65
CA CYS A 9 2.55 3.28 43.93
C CYS A 9 3.34 2.54 42.84
N ALA A 10 3.83 1.33 43.14
CA ALA A 10 4.55 0.51 42.16
C ALA A 10 3.68 0.16 40.94
N LEU A 11 2.42 -0.21 41.18
CA LEU A 11 1.47 -0.50 40.10
C LEU A 11 1.14 0.76 39.27
N ALA A 12 0.97 1.91 39.92
CA ALA A 12 0.72 3.17 39.24
C ALA A 12 1.91 3.61 38.37
N LEU A 13 3.14 3.45 38.87
CA LEU A 13 4.36 3.76 38.11
C LEU A 13 4.52 2.83 36.91
N HIS A 14 4.28 1.54 37.09
CA HIS A 14 4.33 0.57 36.00
C HIS A 14 3.29 0.88 34.91
N GLY A 15 2.04 1.15 35.32
CA GLY A 15 0.99 1.56 34.38
C GLY A 15 1.32 2.88 33.67
N GLY A 16 1.88 3.86 34.40
CA GLY A 16 2.33 5.13 33.84
C GLY A 16 3.43 4.98 32.79
N ALA A 17 4.39 4.06 33.02
CA ALA A 17 5.45 3.77 32.06
C ALA A 17 4.90 3.18 30.76
N LEU A 18 4.00 2.19 30.84
CA LEU A 18 3.35 1.59 29.67
C LEU A 18 2.53 2.64 28.89
N LEU A 19 1.74 3.46 29.59
CA LEU A 19 0.95 4.51 28.95
C LEU A 19 1.84 5.55 28.25
N ALA A 20 2.97 5.91 28.84
CA ALA A 20 3.91 6.84 28.21
C ALA A 20 4.46 6.25 26.90
N GLU A 21 4.84 4.97 26.89
CA GLU A 21 5.29 4.27 25.69
C GLU A 21 4.18 4.22 24.62
N ASP A 22 2.97 3.81 24.99
CA ASP A 22 1.83 3.75 24.08
C ASP A 22 1.51 5.13 23.47
N VAL A 23 1.52 6.19 24.28
CA VAL A 23 1.30 7.56 23.79
C VAL A 23 2.38 7.96 22.79
N THR A 24 3.64 7.63 23.03
CA THR A 24 4.72 7.93 22.08
C THR A 24 4.54 7.15 20.77
N ASN A 25 4.21 5.86 20.84
CA ASN A 25 3.97 5.00 19.68
C ASN A 25 2.78 5.51 18.84
N LEU A 26 1.68 5.88 19.49
CA LEU A 26 0.51 6.44 18.82
C LEU A 26 0.81 7.76 18.13
N ARG A 27 1.59 8.64 18.77
CA ARG A 27 2.01 9.91 18.16
C ARG A 27 2.87 9.67 16.92
N MET A 28 3.86 8.78 17.01
CA MET A 28 4.71 8.43 15.86
C MET A 28 3.90 7.82 14.71
N ALA A 29 2.96 6.93 15.00
CA ALA A 29 2.08 6.34 14.00
C ALA A 29 1.19 7.40 13.33
N ASN A 30 0.61 8.29 14.12
CA ASN A 30 -0.23 9.38 13.61
C ASN A 30 0.58 10.32 12.70
N GLU A 31 1.76 10.78 13.13
CA GLU A 31 2.64 11.60 12.31
C GLU A 31 2.96 10.93 10.96
N LYS A 32 3.24 9.62 10.98
CA LYS A 32 3.50 8.84 9.75
C LYS A 32 2.27 8.82 8.84
N MET A 33 1.07 8.64 9.40
CA MET A 33 -0.18 8.67 8.64
C MET A 33 -0.46 10.06 8.05
N VAL A 34 -0.28 11.12 8.83
CA VAL A 34 -0.43 12.51 8.37
C VAL A 34 0.57 12.83 7.25
N LYS A 35 1.85 12.48 7.42
CA LYS A 35 2.88 12.63 6.39
C LYS A 35 2.50 11.88 5.11
N LYS A 36 2.02 10.63 5.24
CA LYS A 36 1.54 9.83 4.10
C LYS A 36 0.34 10.48 3.41
N ARG A 37 -0.67 10.90 4.17
CA ARG A 37 -1.87 11.58 3.66
C ARG A 37 -1.48 12.84 2.90
N ASN A 38 -0.69 13.72 3.50
CA ASN A 38 -0.23 14.96 2.87
C ASN A 38 0.57 14.68 1.58
N ARG A 39 1.46 13.67 1.59
CA ARG A 39 2.18 13.27 0.38
C ARG A 39 1.24 12.75 -0.70
N SER A 40 0.23 11.95 -0.34
CA SER A 40 -0.76 11.41 -1.28
C SER A 40 -1.61 12.52 -1.87
N THR A 41 -2.16 13.41 -1.04
CA THR A 41 -2.96 14.56 -1.47
C THR A 41 -2.16 15.49 -2.37
N LYS A 42 -0.87 15.74 -2.08
CA LYS A 42 0.01 16.52 -2.96
C LYS A 42 0.31 15.85 -4.30
N ARG A 43 0.22 14.51 -4.38
CA ARG A 43 0.50 13.72 -5.58
C ARG A 43 -0.71 13.51 -6.48
N ILE A 44 -1.91 13.74 -5.97
CA ILE A 44 -3.14 13.69 -6.75
C ILE A 44 -3.45 15.14 -7.12
N PRO A 45 -3.17 15.58 -8.36
CA PRO A 45 -3.60 16.91 -8.79
C PRO A 45 -5.12 16.98 -8.66
N CYS A 46 -5.63 17.94 -7.87
CA CYS A 46 -7.06 18.17 -7.71
C CYS A 46 -7.75 18.72 -8.98
N ALA A 47 -7.02 18.82 -10.11
CA ALA A 47 -7.47 19.49 -11.32
C ALA A 47 -7.60 18.56 -12.55
N GLU A 48 -7.20 17.27 -12.45
CA GLU A 48 -7.09 16.38 -13.63
C GLU A 48 -7.77 15.03 -13.39
N GLY A 49 -8.82 15.00 -12.57
CA GLY A 49 -9.74 13.86 -12.54
C GLY A 49 -10.86 14.08 -13.54
N LEU A 50 -11.35 13.01 -14.19
CA LEU A 50 -12.57 13.07 -14.97
C LEU A 50 -13.69 13.62 -14.08
N THR A 51 -14.41 14.62 -14.58
CA THR A 51 -15.68 15.01 -13.99
C THR A 51 -16.66 13.84 -14.06
N ILE A 52 -17.68 13.85 -13.21
CA ILE A 52 -18.69 12.78 -13.19
C ILE A 52 -19.35 12.63 -14.58
N GLU A 53 -19.57 13.76 -15.27
CA GLU A 53 -20.13 13.79 -16.63
C GLU A 53 -19.18 13.20 -17.66
N GLU A 54 -17.89 13.56 -17.63
CA GLU A 54 -16.88 12.97 -18.52
C GLU A 54 -16.70 11.46 -18.25
N ALA A 55 -16.79 11.03 -17.00
CA ALA A 55 -16.72 9.63 -16.63
C ALA A 55 -17.93 8.82 -17.14
N ILE A 56 -19.13 9.40 -17.07
CA ILE A 56 -20.35 8.80 -17.62
C ILE A 56 -20.26 8.71 -19.14
N GLN A 57 -19.84 9.78 -19.82
CA GLN A 57 -19.67 9.78 -21.28
C GLN A 57 -18.65 8.74 -21.75
N LEU A 58 -17.53 8.58 -21.05
CA LEU A 58 -16.55 7.53 -21.33
C LEU A 58 -17.12 6.13 -21.15
N ALA A 59 -17.91 5.91 -20.08
CA ALA A 59 -18.55 4.63 -19.84
C ALA A 59 -19.63 4.30 -20.89
N GLU A 60 -20.33 5.31 -21.41
CA GLU A 60 -21.31 5.17 -22.48
C GLU A 60 -20.65 4.93 -23.84
N GLN A 61 -19.56 5.64 -24.17
CA GLN A 61 -18.78 5.41 -25.39
C GLN A 61 -18.18 3.99 -25.44
N LEU A 62 -17.72 3.47 -24.31
CA LEU A 62 -17.22 2.08 -24.21
C LEU A 62 -18.33 1.02 -24.30
N ASN A 63 -19.59 1.40 -24.13
CA ASN A 63 -20.76 0.52 -24.30
C ASN A 63 -21.40 0.65 -25.69
N GLN A 64 -20.86 1.48 -26.60
CA GLN A 64 -21.32 1.48 -27.98
C GLN A 64 -20.78 0.21 -28.68
N PRO A 65 -21.65 -0.60 -29.31
CA PRO A 65 -21.19 -1.69 -30.16
C PRO A 65 -20.43 -1.07 -31.33
N GLU A 66 -19.15 -1.42 -31.48
CA GLU A 66 -18.47 -1.25 -32.75
C GLU A 66 -19.24 -2.07 -33.78
N GLU A 67 -19.96 -1.41 -34.67
CA GLU A 67 -20.48 -2.01 -35.90
C GLU A 67 -19.24 -2.23 -36.81
N ASP A 68 -18.47 -3.27 -36.53
CA ASP A 68 -17.54 -3.84 -37.50
C ASP A 68 -18.13 -5.14 -38.06
N ASP A 69 -18.09 -5.20 -39.37
CA ASP A 69 -18.82 -6.09 -40.25
C ASP A 69 -18.28 -7.52 -40.11
N GLY A 70 -19.03 -8.36 -39.40
CA GLY A 70 -19.11 -9.81 -39.54
C GLY A 70 -17.81 -10.61 -39.65
N VAL A 71 -17.35 -11.18 -38.52
CA VAL A 71 -17.22 -12.64 -38.35
C VAL A 71 -17.46 -12.99 -36.88
N ASP A 72 -18.64 -13.54 -36.59
CA ASP A 72 -18.87 -14.33 -35.39
C ASP A 72 -18.01 -15.59 -35.45
N SER A 73 -16.95 -15.60 -34.66
CA SER A 73 -16.60 -16.77 -33.88
C SER A 73 -15.95 -16.23 -32.62
N HIS A 74 -16.65 -16.39 -31.50
CA HIS A 74 -16.00 -16.75 -30.25
C HIS A 74 -15.16 -18.02 -30.49
N ALA A 75 -14.03 -17.89 -31.20
CA ALA A 75 -12.86 -18.57 -30.76
C ALA A 75 -12.59 -17.92 -29.41
N GLU A 76 -12.90 -18.67 -28.36
CA GLU A 76 -12.15 -18.62 -27.13
C GLU A 76 -10.69 -18.49 -27.56
N VAL A 77 -10.19 -17.26 -27.65
CA VAL A 77 -8.76 -17.05 -27.60
C VAL A 77 -8.49 -17.51 -26.19
N GLU A 78 -8.16 -18.79 -26.09
CA GLU A 78 -7.32 -19.33 -25.06
C GLU A 78 -6.07 -18.43 -25.13
N LEU A 79 -6.19 -17.25 -24.52
CA LEU A 79 -5.09 -16.52 -23.94
C LEU A 79 -4.35 -17.65 -23.26
N PRO A 80 -3.14 -18.03 -23.73
CA PRO A 80 -2.40 -19.06 -23.04
C PRO A 80 -2.44 -18.60 -21.60
N SER A 81 -3.05 -19.45 -20.76
CA SER A 81 -3.35 -19.20 -19.35
C SER A 81 -2.00 -19.13 -18.65
N GLN A 82 -1.25 -18.09 -18.99
CA GLN A 82 -0.03 -17.70 -18.38
C GLN A 82 -0.53 -17.21 -17.03
N PRO A 83 -0.28 -17.95 -15.93
CA PRO A 83 -0.37 -17.30 -14.64
C PRO A 83 0.46 -16.02 -14.79
N THR A 84 -0.12 -14.87 -14.48
CA THR A 84 0.61 -13.59 -14.44
C THR A 84 1.71 -13.77 -13.41
N ARG A 85 2.83 -14.38 -13.81
CA ARG A 85 3.93 -14.67 -12.90
C ARG A 85 4.43 -13.29 -12.51
N PRO A 86 4.44 -12.98 -11.20
CA PRO A 86 5.08 -11.75 -10.78
C PRO A 86 6.49 -11.74 -11.36
N ALA A 87 6.89 -10.59 -11.92
CA ALA A 87 8.21 -10.42 -12.50
C ALA A 87 9.25 -11.01 -11.53
N ALA A 88 10.11 -11.89 -12.05
CA ALA A 88 11.10 -12.56 -11.22
C ALA A 88 11.94 -11.50 -10.50
N ARG A 89 12.12 -11.67 -9.18
CA ARG A 89 13.00 -10.78 -8.41
C ARG A 89 14.39 -10.81 -9.02
N ALA A 90 15.01 -9.63 -9.11
CA ALA A 90 16.41 -9.54 -9.50
C ALA A 90 17.28 -10.42 -8.56
N PRO A 91 18.28 -11.13 -9.10
CA PRO A 91 19.16 -11.97 -8.30
C PRO A 91 19.93 -11.13 -7.27
N PRO A 92 20.24 -11.71 -6.09
CA PRO A 92 20.95 -11.00 -5.04
C PRO A 92 22.35 -10.59 -5.51
N ARG A 93 22.74 -9.36 -5.18
CA ARG A 93 24.07 -8.81 -5.45
C ARG A 93 24.97 -8.97 -4.23
N CYS A 94 26.26 -9.19 -4.45
CA CYS A 94 27.27 -9.18 -3.40
C CYS A 94 27.28 -7.82 -2.66
N SER A 95 27.25 -7.82 -1.33
CA SER A 95 27.27 -6.58 -0.54
C SER A 95 28.60 -5.81 -0.64
N GLY A 96 29.67 -6.46 -1.08
CA GLY A 96 31.01 -5.85 -1.22
C GLY A 96 31.20 -5.14 -2.55
N CYS A 97 30.94 -5.82 -3.67
CA CYS A 97 31.20 -5.30 -5.03
C CYS A 97 29.93 -5.08 -5.89
N ARG A 98 28.73 -5.44 -5.40
CA ARG A 98 27.44 -5.33 -6.11
C ARG A 98 27.29 -6.17 -7.38
N GLU A 99 28.19 -7.11 -7.63
CA GLU A 99 28.07 -8.08 -8.72
C GLU A 99 27.13 -9.23 -8.37
N ILE A 100 26.56 -9.88 -9.39
CA ILE A 100 25.70 -11.05 -9.25
C ILE A 100 26.58 -12.31 -9.30
N GLY A 101 26.26 -13.33 -8.50
CA GLY A 101 26.86 -14.67 -8.64
C GLY A 101 27.81 -15.10 -7.52
N HIS A 102 28.08 -14.26 -6.52
CA HIS A 102 28.87 -14.65 -5.35
C HIS A 102 28.42 -13.93 -4.06
N ARG A 103 28.88 -14.42 -2.91
CA ARG A 103 28.76 -13.77 -1.59
C ARG A 103 30.12 -13.23 -1.16
N ILE A 104 30.15 -12.27 -0.25
CA ILE A 104 31.40 -11.85 0.42
C ILE A 104 32.00 -13.12 1.05
N ASN A 105 33.19 -13.51 0.59
CA ASN A 105 33.99 -14.58 1.19
C ASN A 105 34.48 -14.16 2.58
#